data_AF-D1PC47-F1
#
_entry.id   AF-D1PC47-F1
#
_cell.length_a   1.000
_cell.length_b   1.000
_cell.length_c   1.000
_cell.angle_alpha   90.00
_cell.angle_beta   90.00
_cell.angle_gamma   90.00
#
_symmetry.space_group_name_H-M   'P 1'
#
loop_
_entity.id
_entity.type
_entity.pdbx_description
1 polymer ?
#
loop_
_entity_poly.entity_id
_entity_poly.type
_entity_poly.pdbx_seq_one_letter_code
_entity_poly.pdbx_strand_id
1 'polypeptide(L)'
;MEVLERLPFTAQKKIFDHLAKLADVRCLSSEEQEKYDESIKAVDDYYSGLYGSYVEGEEKGIAKGRAEGELSKGLTVARNLLAMGMSWSQIMQITGLTEEELKPLHS
;
A
#
# COMPACT_ATOMS: atom_id res chain seq x y z
N MET A 1 20.44 -8.23 39.19
CA MET A 1 21.03 -6.90 39.44
C MET A 1 21.93 -6.86 40.69
N GLU A 2 21.69 -7.67 41.73
CA GLU A 2 22.47 -7.64 42.99
C GLU A 2 23.99 -7.84 42.87
N VAL A 3 24.47 -8.58 41.87
CA VAL A 3 25.91 -8.90 41.73
C VAL A 3 26.71 -7.68 41.27
N LEU A 4 26.11 -6.83 40.42
CA LEU A 4 26.78 -5.64 39.91
C LEU A 4 26.95 -4.61 41.03
N GLU A 5 25.90 -4.41 41.84
CA GLU A 5 25.86 -3.44 42.94
C GLU A 5 26.84 -3.76 44.07
N ARG A 6 27.24 -5.02 44.23
CA ARG A 6 28.25 -5.47 45.21
C ARG A 6 29.69 -5.25 44.77
N LEU A 7 29.93 -4.94 43.49
CA LEU A 7 31.27 -4.69 42.96
C LEU A 7 31.73 -3.25 43.25
N PRO A 8 33.03 -3.02 43.48
CA PRO A 8 33.57 -1.68 43.59
C PRO A 8 33.33 -0.88 42.30
N PHE A 9 33.08 0.42 42.43
CA PHE A 9 32.71 1.31 41.33
C PHE A 9 33.68 1.26 40.13
N THR A 10 34.97 1.06 40.38
CA THR A 10 35.98 0.90 39.33
C THR A 10 35.79 -0.35 38.47
N ALA A 11 35.29 -1.44 39.04
CA ALA A 11 34.95 -2.66 38.30
C ALA A 11 33.63 -2.50 37.54
N GLN A 12 32.61 -1.89 38.17
CA GLN A 12 31.35 -1.55 37.50
C GLN A 12 31.60 -0.65 36.28
N LYS A 13 32.40 0.41 36.44
CA LYS A 13 32.75 1.34 35.37
C LYS A 13 33.41 0.63 34.18
N LYS A 14 34.35 -0.29 34.43
CA LYS A 14 34.97 -1.08 33.34
C LYS A 14 33.97 -1.95 32.58
N ILE A 15 33.00 -2.53 33.29
CA ILE A 15 31.93 -3.33 32.69
C ILE A 15 31.03 -2.45 31.82
N PHE A 16 30.62 -1.28 32.33
CA PHE A 16 29.82 -0.32 31.56
C PHE A 16 30.58 0.26 30.37
N ASP A 17 31.86 0.60 30.51
CA ASP A 17 32.71 1.10 29.42
C ASP A 17 32.85 0.03 28.31
N HIS A 18 32.90 -1.24 28.67
CA HIS A 18 32.95 -2.34 27.70
C HIS A 18 31.59 -2.55 27.01
N LEU A 19 30.49 -2.53 27.77
CA LEU A 19 29.13 -2.60 27.23
C LEU A 19 28.81 -1.42 26.30
N ALA A 20 29.26 -0.21 26.65
CA ALA A 20 29.08 0.98 25.83
C ALA A 20 29.83 0.86 24.48
N LYS A 21 31.00 0.20 24.47
CA LYS A 21 31.72 -0.11 23.23
C LYS A 21 31.04 -1.20 22.41
N LEU A 22 30.46 -2.22 23.05
CA LEU A 22 29.71 -3.28 22.37
C LEU A 22 28.40 -2.75 21.74
N ALA A 23 27.78 -1.74 22.34
CA ALA A 23 26.58 -1.11 21.80
C ALA A 23 26.86 -0.08 20.69
N ASP A 24 28.13 0.27 20.46
CA ASP A 24 28.52 1.18 19.39
C ASP A 24 28.63 0.42 18.07
N VAL A 25 27.69 0.67 17.15
CA VAL A 25 27.65 0.06 15.81
C VAL A 25 28.98 0.25 15.05
N ARG A 26 29.76 1.28 15.39
CA ARG A 26 31.09 1.54 14.81
C ARG A 26 32.17 0.55 15.24
N CYS A 27 31.89 -0.30 16.23
CA CYS A 27 32.79 -1.37 16.68
C CYS A 27 32.46 -2.73 16.05
N LEU A 28 31.45 -2.81 15.18
CA LEU A 28 31.15 -4.03 14.42
C LEU A 28 32.28 -4.33 13.44
N SER A 29 32.55 -5.63 13.25
CA SER A 29 33.34 -6.08 12.11
C SER A 29 32.59 -5.85 10.80
N SER A 30 33.28 -5.87 9.66
CA SER A 30 32.65 -5.72 8.35
C SER A 30 31.53 -6.73 8.10
N GLU A 31 31.70 -7.98 8.54
CA GLU A 31 30.69 -9.04 8.39
C GLU A 31 29.46 -8.78 9.26
N GLU A 32 29.63 -8.30 10.49
CA GLU A 32 28.52 -7.98 11.38
C GLU A 32 27.77 -6.72 10.90
N GLN A 33 28.49 -5.75 10.34
CA GLN A 33 27.88 -4.57 9.74
C GLN A 33 27.07 -4.94 8.50
N GLU A 34 27.60 -5.80 7.62
CA GLU A 34 26.87 -6.28 6.44
C GLU A 34 25.58 -7.00 6.85
N LYS A 35 25.62 -7.90 7.84
CA LYS A 35 24.43 -8.56 8.39
C LYS A 35 23.43 -7.58 8.99
N TYR A 36 23.91 -6.54 9.66
CA TYR A 36 23.05 -5.49 10.21
C TYR A 36 22.34 -4.70 9.11
N ASP A 37 23.08 -4.26 8.10
CA ASP A 37 22.55 -3.51 6.96
C ASP A 37 21.57 -4.37 6.13
N GLU A 38 21.89 -5.65 5.91
CA GLU A 38 20.97 -6.61 5.28
C GLU A 38 19.67 -6.79 6.08
N SER A 39 19.76 -6.81 7.41
CA SER A 39 18.56 -6.92 8.26
C SER A 39 17.66 -5.69 8.16
N ILE A 40 18.24 -4.49 8.09
CA ILE A 40 17.49 -3.25 7.86
C ILE A 40 16.86 -3.29 6.48
N LYS A 41 17.64 -3.65 5.46
CA LYS A 41 17.15 -3.73 4.09
C LYS A 41 16.00 -4.71 3.94
N ALA A 42 16.08 -5.89 4.56
CA ALA A 42 15.00 -6.88 4.51
C ALA A 42 13.69 -6.33 5.12
N VAL A 43 13.80 -5.56 6.21
CA VAL A 43 12.65 -4.90 6.84
C VAL A 43 12.09 -3.80 5.94
N ASP A 44 12.94 -2.95 5.37
CA ASP A 44 12.54 -1.89 4.46
C ASP A 44 11.90 -2.43 3.18
N ASP A 45 12.45 -3.49 2.59
CA ASP A 45 11.91 -4.17 1.41
C ASP A 45 10.52 -4.74 1.71
N TYR A 46 10.33 -5.34 2.88
CA TYR A 46 9.03 -5.86 3.33
C TYR A 46 7.98 -4.75 3.42
N TYR A 47 8.29 -3.66 4.14
CA TYR A 47 7.35 -2.55 4.30
C TYR A 47 7.09 -1.81 2.99
N SER A 48 8.12 -1.63 2.16
CA SER A 48 8.01 -1.00 0.84
C SER A 48 7.11 -1.82 -0.09
N GLY A 49 7.28 -3.14 -0.11
CA GLY A 49 6.43 -4.04 -0.89
C GLY A 49 4.96 -3.98 -0.44
N LEU A 50 4.72 -4.02 0.88
CA LEU A 50 3.38 -3.91 1.43
C LEU A 50 2.73 -2.57 1.07
N TYR A 51 3.44 -1.46 1.27
CA TYR A 51 2.95 -0.12 0.96
C TYR A 51 2.67 0.05 -0.54
N GLY A 52 3.59 -0.40 -1.40
CA GLY A 52 3.42 -0.36 -2.85
C GLY A 52 2.15 -1.10 -3.30
N SER A 53 1.91 -2.30 -2.76
CA SER A 53 0.71 -3.08 -3.08
C SER A 53 -0.59 -2.41 -2.61
N TYR A 54 -0.56 -1.73 -1.46
CA TYR A 54 -1.71 -0.99 -0.94
C TYR A 54 -2.06 0.19 -1.85
N VAL A 55 -1.07 1.01 -2.21
CA VAL A 55 -1.27 2.18 -3.09
C VAL A 55 -1.79 1.75 -4.46
N GLU A 56 -1.17 0.73 -5.07
CA GLU A 56 -1.63 0.20 -6.36
C GLU A 56 -3.06 -0.33 -6.28
N GLY A 57 -3.41 -0.99 -5.17
CA GLY A 57 -4.77 -1.46 -4.91
C GLY A 57 -5.78 -0.32 -4.80
N GLU A 58 -5.43 0.76 -4.10
CA GLU A 58 -6.26 1.95 -3.97
C GLU A 58 -6.49 2.64 -5.31
N GLU A 59 -5.42 2.86 -6.09
CA GLU A 59 -5.51 3.49 -7.42
C GLU A 59 -6.38 2.66 -8.38
N LYS A 60 -6.17 1.34 -8.42
CA LYS A 60 -7.00 0.42 -9.21
C LYS A 60 -8.46 0.45 -8.75
N GLY A 61 -8.70 0.51 -7.45
CA GLY A 61 -10.03 0.61 -6.85
C GLY A 61 -10.75 1.90 -7.28
N ILE A 62 -10.07 3.04 -7.19
CA ILE A 62 -10.61 4.35 -7.60
C ILE A 62 -10.91 4.36 -9.11
N ALA A 63 -9.98 3.86 -9.94
CA ALA A 63 -10.15 3.81 -11.38
C ALA A 63 -11.37 2.94 -11.76
N LYS A 64 -11.47 1.74 -11.16
CA LYS A 64 -12.61 0.84 -11.37
C LYS A 64 -13.93 1.47 -10.90
N GLY A 65 -13.95 2.06 -9.71
CA GLY A 65 -15.14 2.72 -9.17
C GLY A 65 -15.60 3.91 -10.00
N ARG A 66 -14.68 4.68 -10.58
CA ARG A 66 -15.02 5.77 -11.50
C ARG A 66 -15.65 5.24 -12.78
N ALA A 67 -15.05 4.22 -13.40
CA ALA A 67 -15.58 3.61 -14.62
C ALA A 67 -16.98 3.00 -14.40
N GLU A 68 -17.16 2.25 -13.31
CA GLU A 68 -18.47 1.69 -12.93
C GLU A 68 -19.51 2.79 -12.66
N GLY A 69 -19.10 3.89 -12.01
CA GLY A 69 -19.96 5.03 -11.76
C GLY A 69 -20.38 5.79 -13.03
N GLU A 70 -19.46 5.97 -13.97
CA GLU A 70 -19.73 6.57 -15.28
C GLU A 70 -20.71 5.70 -16.09
N LEU A 71 -20.47 4.39 -16.14
CA LEU A 71 -21.36 3.44 -16.79
C LEU A 71 -22.76 3.45 -16.15
N SER A 72 -22.85 3.40 -14.82
CA SER A 72 -24.13 3.43 -14.10
C SER A 72 -24.94 4.71 -14.38
N LYS A 73 -24.27 5.87 -14.42
CA LYS A 73 -24.90 7.13 -14.82
C LYS A 73 -25.36 7.08 -16.28
N GLY A 74 -24.52 6.59 -17.19
CA GLY A 74 -24.87 6.41 -18.60
C GLY A 74 -26.11 5.54 -18.80
N LEU A 75 -26.20 4.42 -18.08
CA LEU A 75 -27.36 3.52 -18.11
C LEU A 75 -28.62 4.18 -17.54
N THR A 76 -28.49 4.99 -16.50
CA THR A 76 -29.61 5.75 -15.93
C THR A 76 -30.14 6.75 -16.95
N VAL A 77 -29.25 7.48 -17.64
CA VAL A 77 -29.63 8.40 -18.72
C VAL A 77 -30.28 7.63 -19.86
N ALA A 78 -29.67 6.53 -20.34
CA ALA A 78 -30.23 5.70 -21.40
C ALA A 78 -31.64 5.19 -21.08
N ARG A 79 -31.89 4.75 -19.85
CA ARG A 79 -33.23 4.34 -19.40
C ARG A 79 -34.25 5.47 -19.46
N ASN A 80 -33.86 6.69 -19.07
CA ASN A 80 -34.74 7.85 -19.16
C ASN A 80 -35.04 8.23 -20.63
N LEU A 81 -34.04 8.14 -21.51
CA LEU A 81 -34.22 8.40 -22.95
C LEU A 81 -35.14 7.35 -23.60
N LEU A 82 -35.03 6.08 -23.21
CA LEU A 82 -35.96 5.01 -23.62
C LEU A 82 -37.39 5.33 -23.18
N ALA A 83 -37.58 5.76 -21.93
CA ALA A 83 -38.89 6.14 -21.42
C ALA A 83 -39.49 7.36 -22.17
N MET A 84 -38.65 8.21 -22.76
CA MET A 84 -39.06 9.31 -23.63
C MET A 84 -39.35 8.88 -25.07
N GLY A 85 -39.24 7.59 -25.40
CA GLY A 85 -39.55 7.04 -26.72
C GLY A 85 -38.45 7.25 -27.77
N MET A 86 -37.22 7.57 -27.36
CA MET A 86 -36.09 7.63 -28.30
C MET A 86 -35.71 6.25 -28.82
N SER A 87 -35.27 6.21 -30.08
CA SER A 87 -34.78 4.98 -30.69
C SER A 87 -33.43 4.55 -30.12
N TRP A 88 -33.15 3.24 -30.17
CA TRP A 88 -31.90 2.65 -29.68
C TRP A 88 -30.65 3.29 -30.29
N SER A 89 -30.69 3.53 -31.61
CA SER A 89 -29.59 4.18 -32.34
C SER A 89 -29.32 5.61 -31.82
N GLN A 90 -30.36 6.38 -31.51
CA GLN A 90 -30.21 7.72 -30.95
C GLN A 90 -29.64 7.67 -29.53
N ILE A 91 -30.07 6.69 -28.72
CA ILE A 91 -29.58 6.53 -27.35
C ILE A 91 -28.09 6.22 -27.34
N MET A 92 -27.63 5.29 -28.18
CA MET A 92 -26.20 4.98 -28.34
C MET A 92 -25.41 6.22 -28.75
N GLN A 93 -25.94 7.05 -29.67
CA GLN A 93 -25.28 8.29 -30.08
C GLN A 93 -25.21 9.34 -28.97
N ILE A 94 -26.25 9.48 -28.14
CA ILE A 94 -26.31 10.49 -27.08
C ILE A 94 -25.47 10.09 -25.87
N THR A 95 -25.56 8.83 -25.44
CA THR A 95 -24.86 8.36 -24.23
C THR A 95 -23.43 7.93 -24.51
N GLY A 96 -23.09 7.66 -25.77
CA GLY A 96 -21.79 7.09 -26.16
C GLY A 96 -21.62 5.63 -25.75
N LEU A 97 -22.66 5.00 -25.21
CA LEU A 97 -22.63 3.60 -24.78
C LEU A 97 -22.76 2.67 -25.99
N THR A 98 -22.04 1.55 -25.91
CA THR A 98 -22.11 0.47 -26.89
C THR A 98 -23.40 -0.34 -26.73
N GLU A 99 -23.75 -1.11 -27.77
CA GLU A 99 -24.90 -2.00 -27.71
C GLU A 99 -24.75 -3.04 -26.59
N GLU A 100 -23.53 -3.52 -26.35
CA GLU A 100 -23.22 -4.48 -25.28
C GLU A 100 -23.48 -3.90 -23.89
N GLU A 101 -23.04 -2.67 -23.66
CA GLU A 101 -23.26 -1.97 -22.39
C GLU A 101 -24.73 -1.69 -22.15
N LEU A 102 -25.52 -1.45 -23.20
CA LEU A 102 -26.95 -1.20 -23.10
C LEU A 102 -27.81 -2.48 -23.01
N LYS A 103 -27.27 -3.68 -23.28
CA LYS A 103 -27.98 -4.97 -23.15
C LYS A 103 -28.82 -5.12 -21.87
N PRO A 104 -28.35 -4.68 -20.67
CA PRO A 104 -29.13 -4.77 -19.44
C PRO A 104 -30.45 -3.99 -19.44
N LEU A 105 -30.64 -3.05 -20.37
CA LEU A 105 -31.87 -2.27 -20.52
C LEU A 105 -32.89 -2.92 -21.47
N HIS A 106 -32.54 -4.02 -22.13
CA HIS A 106 -33.39 -4.75 -23.07
C HIS A 106 -34.13 -5.94 -22.43
N SER A 107 -34.10 -6.08 -21.09
CA SER A 107 -34.95 -7.01 -20.32
C SER A 107 -36.15 -6.31 -19.74
#